data_AF-A0A0J9ETS8-F1
#
_entry.id   AF-A0A0J9ETS8-F1
#
_cell.length_a   1.000
_cell.length_b   1.000
_cell.length_c   1.000
_cell.angle_alpha   90.00
_cell.angle_beta   90.00
_cell.angle_gamma   90.00
#
_symmetry.space_group_name_H-M   'P 1'
#
loop_
_entity.id
_entity.type
_entity.pdbx_description
1 polymer ?
#
loop_
_entity_poly.entity_id
_entity_poly.type
_entity_poly.pdbx_seq_one_letter_code
_entity_poly.pdbx_strand_id
1 'polypeptide(L)'
;RMNHCKSLHKIHFYQKSENLIFLKTIFIHLVHEINERNHQFQYSALNVIQVTAEFTLATLFKYNVKTITHHSCVTLTVRDTQLIMNIVKTLRNEYFK
;
A
#
# COMPACT_ATOMS: atom_id res chain seq x y z
N ARG A 1 -23.74 3.83 -8.75
CA ARG A 1 -23.14 3.40 -10.04
C ARG A 1 -21.74 4.01 -10.13
N MET A 2 -20.68 3.20 -10.21
CA MET A 2 -19.30 3.71 -10.24
C MET A 2 -19.06 4.48 -11.55
N ASN A 3 -18.48 5.68 -11.48
CA ASN A 3 -18.14 6.45 -12.68
C ASN A 3 -16.70 6.09 -13.09
N HIS A 4 -16.59 5.18 -14.07
CA HIS A 4 -15.31 4.65 -14.54
C HIS A 4 -14.36 5.75 -15.05
N CYS A 5 -14.87 6.78 -15.72
CA CYS A 5 -14.06 7.90 -16.20
C CYS A 5 -13.42 8.69 -15.06
N LYS A 6 -14.16 8.92 -13.97
CA LYS A 6 -13.62 9.58 -12.76
C LYS A 6 -12.54 8.72 -12.08
N SER A 7 -12.70 7.41 -12.06
CA SER A 7 -11.70 6.49 -11.49
C SER A 7 -10.40 6.48 -12.31
N LEU A 8 -10.49 6.40 -13.63
CA LEU A 8 -9.32 6.45 -14.52
C LEU A 8 -8.57 7.78 -14.41
N HIS A 9 -9.29 8.91 -14.31
CA HIS A 9 -8.69 10.22 -14.09
C HIS A 9 -7.90 10.28 -12.77
N LYS A 10 -8.46 9.75 -11.68
CA LYS A 10 -7.76 9.68 -10.39
C LYS A 10 -6.51 8.81 -10.46
N ILE A 11 -6.59 7.65 -11.10
CA ILE A 11 -5.41 6.77 -11.28
C ILE A 11 -4.31 7.53 -12.02
N HIS A 12 -4.64 8.18 -13.13
CA HIS A 12 -3.67 8.96 -13.90
C HIS A 12 -3.06 10.09 -13.07
N PHE A 13 -3.89 10.83 -12.32
CA PHE A 13 -3.44 11.91 -11.45
C PHE A 13 -2.42 11.42 -10.41
N TYR A 14 -2.74 10.36 -9.67
CA TYR A 14 -1.86 9.83 -8.63
C TYR A 14 -0.61 9.14 -9.18
N GLN A 15 -0.67 8.52 -10.36
CA GLN A 15 0.52 7.95 -11.01
C GLN A 15 1.50 9.02 -11.49
N LYS A 16 1.02 10.22 -11.81
CA LYS A 16 1.86 11.34 -12.24
C LYS A 16 2.41 12.15 -11.06
N SER A 17 1.78 12.06 -9.89
CA SER A 17 2.21 12.78 -8.70
C SER A 17 3.24 11.99 -7.89
N GLU A 18 4.28 12.66 -7.40
CA GLU A 18 5.23 12.12 -6.42
C GLU A 18 4.82 12.40 -4.96
N ASN A 19 3.64 13.01 -4.76
CA ASN A 19 3.15 13.35 -3.43
C ASN A 19 2.72 12.10 -2.66
N LEU A 20 3.05 12.09 -1.37
CA LEU A 20 2.50 11.11 -0.42
C LEU A 20 0.98 11.22 -0.36
N ILE A 21 0.32 10.07 -0.36
CA ILE A 21 -1.13 9.92 -0.34
C ILE A 21 -1.67 10.13 1.08
N PHE A 22 -0.98 9.60 2.10
CA PHE A 22 -1.44 9.75 3.48
C PHE A 22 -1.07 11.11 4.06
N LEU A 23 -1.98 11.66 4.86
CA LEU A 23 -1.70 12.86 5.63
C LEU A 23 -0.64 12.54 6.70
N LYS A 24 0.45 13.31 6.70
CA LYS A 24 1.59 13.12 7.62
C LYS A 24 1.18 13.02 9.08
N THR A 25 0.29 13.89 9.54
CA THR A 25 -0.17 13.90 10.93
C THR A 25 -0.84 12.59 11.30
N ILE A 26 -1.75 12.08 10.48
CA ILE A 26 -2.45 10.81 10.72
C ILE A 26 -1.45 9.65 10.74
N PHE A 27 -0.52 9.62 9.78
CA PHE A 27 0.49 8.57 9.70
C PHE A 27 1.41 8.54 10.93
N ILE A 28 1.83 9.71 11.42
CA ILE A 28 2.64 9.82 12.64
C ILE A 28 1.90 9.27 13.86
N HIS A 29 0.60 9.61 14.02
CA HIS A 29 -0.21 9.07 15.11
C HIS A 29 -0.30 7.53 15.03
N LEU A 30 -0.49 6.97 13.84
CA LEU A 30 -0.51 5.53 13.61
C LEU A 30 0.82 4.87 14.01
N VAL A 31 1.96 5.45 13.64
CA VAL A 31 3.29 4.91 14.02
C VAL A 31 3.46 4.92 15.53
N HIS A 32 3.05 5.99 16.21
CA HIS A 32 3.10 6.05 17.67
C HIS A 32 2.16 5.05 18.35
N GLU A 33 0.97 4.81 17.78
CA GLU A 33 0.02 3.82 18.28
C GLU A 33 0.58 2.39 18.15
N ILE A 34 1.13 2.04 16.99
CA ILE A 34 1.75 0.72 16.75
C ILE A 34 2.96 0.49 17.64
N ASN A 35 3.77 1.53 17.87
CA ASN A 35 4.94 1.44 18.72
C ASN A 35 4.61 1.62 20.23
N GLU A 36 3.32 1.62 20.61
CA GLU A 36 2.84 1.82 21.98
C GLU A 36 3.38 3.09 22.67
N ARG A 37 3.80 4.08 21.88
CA ARG A 37 4.52 5.28 22.33
C ARG A 37 5.84 4.99 23.08
N ASN A 38 6.41 3.80 22.92
CA ASN A 38 7.62 3.35 23.62
C ASN A 38 8.90 4.05 23.15
N HIS A 39 8.91 4.60 21.93
CA HIS A 39 10.07 5.27 21.35
C HIS A 39 9.72 6.64 20.77
N GLN A 40 10.65 7.58 20.93
CA GLN A 40 10.62 8.85 20.22
C GLN A 40 11.36 8.69 18.89
N PHE A 41 10.66 8.92 17.79
CA PHE A 41 11.25 8.91 16.46
C PHE A 41 11.67 10.32 16.06
N GLN A 42 12.82 10.43 15.38
CA GLN A 42 13.15 11.65 14.66
C GLN A 42 12.13 11.88 13.53
N TYR A 43 11.84 13.15 13.23
CA TYR A 43 10.92 13.50 12.13
C TYR A 43 11.39 12.94 10.77
N SER A 44 12.70 12.95 10.52
CA SER A 44 13.31 12.34 9.33
C SER A 44 13.01 10.84 9.24
N ALA A 45 13.11 10.11 10.36
CA ALA A 45 12.79 8.69 10.42
C ALA A 45 11.30 8.43 10.13
N LEU A 46 10.40 9.23 10.71
CA LEU A 46 8.96 9.14 10.43
C LEU A 46 8.64 9.36 8.94
N ASN A 47 9.30 10.32 8.30
CA ASN A 47 9.14 10.58 6.88
C ASN A 47 9.61 9.40 6.01
N VAL A 48 10.75 8.79 6.35
CA VAL A 48 11.26 7.59 5.67
C VAL A 48 10.27 6.42 5.84
N ILE A 49 9.79 6.18 7.06
CA ILE A 49 8.80 5.13 7.33
C ILE A 49 7.54 5.32 6.49
N GLN A 50 7.04 6.56 6.37
CA GLN A 50 5.87 6.85 5.53
C GLN A 50 6.13 6.57 4.05
N VAL A 51 7.23 7.07 3.51
CA VAL A 51 7.63 6.84 2.11
C VAL A 51 7.72 5.33 1.83
N THR A 52 8.39 4.58 2.72
CA THR A 52 8.52 3.13 2.57
C THR A 52 7.17 2.43 2.64
N ALA A 53 6.31 2.78 3.60
CA ALA A 53 5.00 2.16 3.75
C ALA A 53 4.09 2.38 2.53
N GLU A 54 4.02 3.61 2.02
CA GLU A 54 3.23 3.92 0.82
C GLU A 54 3.78 3.23 -0.42
N PHE A 55 5.10 3.18 -0.58
CA PHE A 55 5.74 2.46 -1.68
C PHE A 55 5.44 0.95 -1.63
N THR A 56 5.52 0.34 -0.44
CA THR A 56 5.16 -1.07 -0.24
C THR A 56 3.69 -1.32 -0.58
N LEU A 57 2.77 -0.44 -0.14
CA LEU A 57 1.35 -0.55 -0.46
C LEU A 57 1.07 -0.39 -1.96
N ALA A 58 1.69 0.58 -2.63
CA ALA A 58 1.55 0.77 -4.07
C ALA A 58 2.03 -0.46 -4.84
N THR A 59 3.14 -1.06 -4.41
CA THR A 59 3.66 -2.31 -4.97
C THR A 59 2.69 -3.46 -4.76
N LEU A 60 2.13 -3.61 -3.56
CA LEU A 60 1.11 -4.62 -3.26
C LEU A 60 -0.13 -4.45 -4.14
N PHE A 61 -0.64 -3.22 -4.30
CA PHE A 61 -1.78 -2.93 -5.19
C PHE A 61 -1.49 -3.27 -6.65
N LYS A 62 -0.27 -3.03 -7.14
CA LYS A 62 0.14 -3.40 -8.50
C LYS A 62 0.05 -4.91 -8.74
N TYR A 63 0.50 -5.73 -7.79
CA TYR A 63 0.38 -7.19 -7.90
C TYR A 63 -1.08 -7.66 -7.83
N ASN A 64 -1.85 -7.08 -6.91
CA ASN A 64 -3.29 -7.33 -6.80
C ASN A 64 -4.06 -7.05 -8.09
N VAL A 65 -3.78 -5.91 -8.75
CA VAL A 65 -4.38 -5.58 -10.05
C VAL A 65 -4.01 -6.62 -11.11
N LYS A 66 -2.75 -7.08 -11.15
CA LYS A 66 -2.35 -8.16 -12.07
C LYS A 66 -3.13 -9.45 -11.83
N THR A 67 -3.31 -9.85 -10.57
CA THR A 67 -4.07 -11.05 -10.20
C THR A 67 -5.52 -10.97 -10.67
N ILE A 68 -6.23 -9.87 -10.42
CA ILE A 68 -7.62 -9.75 -10.87
C ILE A 68 -7.73 -9.72 -12.39
N THR A 69 -6.78 -9.10 -13.10
CA THR A 69 -6.78 -9.09 -14.57
C THR A 69 -6.56 -10.49 -15.15
N HIS A 70 -5.75 -11.33 -14.50
CA HIS A 70 -5.59 -12.74 -14.88
C HIS A 70 -6.91 -13.51 -14.76
N HIS A 71 -7.75 -13.16 -13.78
CA HIS A 71 -9.09 -13.72 -13.60
C HIS A 71 -10.19 -12.97 -14.38
N SER A 72 -9.85 -12.12 -15.36
CA SER A 72 -10.79 -11.30 -16.14
C SER A 72 -11.72 -10.41 -15.29
N CYS A 73 -11.26 -10.06 -14.09
CA CYS A 73 -11.99 -9.25 -13.11
C CYS A 73 -11.46 -7.80 -13.09
N VAL A 74 -12.36 -6.85 -12.85
CA VAL A 74 -12.06 -5.40 -12.82
C VAL A 74 -12.21 -4.78 -11.43
N THR A 75 -12.67 -5.56 -10.46
CA THR A 75 -12.88 -5.14 -9.07
C THR A 75 -11.94 -5.93 -8.17
N LEU A 76 -11.14 -5.22 -7.38
CA LEU A 76 -10.28 -5.84 -6.37
C LEU A 76 -11.10 -6.22 -5.15
N THR A 77 -10.91 -7.44 -4.65
CA THR A 77 -11.57 -7.96 -3.45
C THR A 77 -10.56 -8.26 -2.33
N VAL A 78 -11.06 -8.47 -1.11
CA VAL A 78 -10.23 -8.88 0.03
C VAL A 78 -9.53 -10.22 -0.24
N ARG A 79 -10.17 -11.13 -0.99
CA ARG A 79 -9.63 -12.45 -1.34
C ARG A 79 -8.36 -12.32 -2.18
N ASP A 80 -8.32 -11.39 -3.13
CA ASP A 80 -7.16 -11.15 -3.99
C ASP A 80 -5.96 -10.68 -3.16
N THR A 81 -6.20 -9.74 -2.24
CA THR A 81 -5.18 -9.24 -1.31
C THR A 81 -4.67 -10.35 -0.39
N GLN A 82 -5.56 -11.20 0.14
CA GLN A 82 -5.18 -12.35 0.95
C GLN A 82 -4.30 -13.33 0.17
N LEU A 83 -4.64 -13.62 -1.09
CA LEU A 83 -3.83 -14.49 -1.96
C LEU A 83 -2.42 -13.93 -2.16
N ILE A 84 -2.29 -12.65 -2.51
CA ILE A 84 -0.97 -12.03 -2.69
C ILE A 84 -0.14 -12.04 -1.40
N MET A 85 -0.76 -11.72 -0.25
CA MET A 85 -0.06 -11.75 1.03
C MET A 85 0.43 -13.15 1.40
N ASN A 86 -0.36 -14.20 1.10
CA ASN A 86 0.06 -15.59 1.30
C ASN A 86 1.26 -15.95 0.42
N ILE A 87 1.24 -15.58 -0.86
CA ILE A 87 2.37 -15.79 -1.78
C ILE A 87 3.63 -15.10 -1.24
N VAL A 88 3.53 -13.81 -0.87
CA VAL A 88 4.66 -13.04 -0.32
C VAL A 88 5.19 -13.67 0.97
N LYS A 89 4.30 -14.13 1.86
CA LYS A 89 4.69 -14.80 3.10
C LYS A 89 5.44 -16.10 2.84
N THR A 90 4.97 -16.93 1.90
CA THR A 90 5.64 -18.18 1.52
C THR A 90 7.02 -17.91 0.94
N LEU A 91 7.12 -16.99 -0.02
CA LEU A 91 8.41 -16.59 -0.61
C LEU A 91 9.38 -16.05 0.44
N ARG A 92 8.90 -15.22 1.38
CA ARG A 92 9.73 -14.71 2.47
C ARG A 92 10.31 -15.86 3.31
N ASN A 93 9.49 -16.84 3.66
CA ASN A 93 9.91 -17.97 4.49
C ASN A 93 10.86 -18.94 3.76
N GLU A 94 10.74 -19.07 2.44
CA GLU A 94 11.57 -19.96 1.63
C GLU A 94 12.94 -19.33 1.30
N TYR A 95 12.97 -18.04 0.96
CA TYR A 95 14.15 -17.40 0.39
C TYR A 95 14.90 -16.46 1.35
N PHE A 96 14.29 -16.03 2.45
CA PHE A 96 14.88 -15.05 3.38
C PHE A 96 14.98 -15.60 4.81
N LYS A 97 15.46 -16.84 4.96
CA LYS A 97 15.84 -17.38 6.28
C LYS A 97 17.00 -16.62 6.91
#